data_AF-A0A355SH45-F1
#
_entry.id   AF-A0A355SH45-F1
#
_cell.length_a   1.000
_cell.length_b   1.000
_cell.length_c   1.000
_cell.angle_alpha   90.00
_cell.angle_beta   90.00
_cell.angle_gamma   90.00
#
_symmetry.space_group_name_H-M   'P 1'
#
loop_
_entity.id
_entity.type
_entity.pdbx_description
1 polymer ?
#
loop_
_entity_poly.entity_id
_entity_poly.type
_entity_poly.pdbx_seq_one_letter_code
_entity_poly.pdbx_strand_id
1 'polypeptide(L)'
;AAKWLSAMELNNVQWLLADLALIPQIRANLLVHGMFHRKETVEDINAKFIEQTWGIEIPDKDKLSVRKWCYSDVLYSFKSIYLLGMKAYYSELLEVCGLTMRPVERENAWKLAYSEDFLMKHIDKCGELNQCKELQEFISLYETKGNVIPIWPGGNVHKGQFWCYDNPDIYFNDPKIVGQAISFFETKDKSFMIGKKSVIGGAYKKLTTEKYVGMGEKAYRKYITHVVHVISGRNKLLA
;
A
#
# COMPACT_ATOMS: atom_id res chain seq x y z
N ALA A 1 -6.71 -25.49 -18.52
CA ALA A 1 -6.27 -24.22 -17.92
C ALA A 1 -4.81 -23.99 -18.31
N ALA A 2 -4.49 -22.87 -18.94
CA ALA A 2 -3.09 -22.52 -19.21
C ALA A 2 -2.39 -22.35 -17.85
N LYS A 3 -1.40 -23.21 -17.57
CA LYS A 3 -0.52 -23.04 -16.40
C LYS A 3 0.38 -21.86 -16.69
N TRP A 4 0.07 -20.71 -16.11
CA TRP A 4 0.97 -19.56 -16.11
C TRP A 4 2.19 -19.92 -15.25
N LEU A 5 3.40 -19.73 -15.79
CA LEU A 5 4.63 -19.88 -15.04
C LEU A 5 4.72 -18.75 -14.00
N SER A 6 5.15 -19.08 -12.78
CA SER A 6 5.51 -18.10 -11.77
C SER A 6 6.71 -17.27 -12.22
N ALA A 7 6.88 -16.08 -11.62
CA ALA A 7 8.04 -15.22 -11.90
C ALA A 7 9.39 -15.92 -11.64
N MET A 8 9.42 -16.89 -10.72
CA MET A 8 10.61 -17.69 -10.40
C MET A 8 10.87 -18.78 -11.46
N GLU A 9 9.82 -19.42 -11.97
CA GLU A 9 9.93 -20.42 -13.04
C GLU A 9 10.38 -19.80 -14.37
N LEU A 10 10.01 -18.54 -14.62
CA LEU A 10 10.48 -17.75 -15.78
C LEU A 10 11.99 -17.54 -15.83
N ASN A 11 12.68 -17.59 -14.70
CA ASN A 11 14.14 -17.44 -14.65
C ASN A 11 14.89 -18.68 -15.16
N ASN A 12 14.21 -19.83 -15.23
CA ASN A 12 14.81 -21.11 -15.61
C ASN A 12 14.56 -21.50 -17.08
N VAL A 13 13.83 -20.67 -17.83
CA VAL A 13 13.52 -20.91 -19.25
C VAL A 13 14.59 -20.27 -20.12
N GLN A 14 15.10 -21.01 -21.12
CA GLN A 14 15.92 -20.45 -22.20
C GLN A 14 15.01 -19.80 -23.25
N TRP A 15 15.15 -18.49 -23.42
CA TRP A 15 14.32 -17.68 -24.31
C TRP A 15 15.02 -17.35 -25.63
N LEU A 16 14.25 -17.13 -26.69
CA LEU A 16 14.78 -16.63 -27.96
C LEU A 16 15.09 -15.13 -27.86
N LEU A 17 16.02 -14.64 -28.69
CA LEU A 17 16.45 -13.23 -28.71
C LEU A 17 15.29 -12.24 -28.92
N ALA A 18 14.27 -12.61 -29.70
CA ALA A 18 13.07 -11.80 -29.93
C ALA A 18 12.17 -11.68 -28.68
N ASP A 19 12.22 -12.65 -27.77
CA ASP A 19 11.42 -12.68 -26.56
C ASP A 19 12.05 -11.86 -25.42
N LEU A 20 13.36 -11.56 -25.51
CA LEU A 20 14.10 -10.83 -24.46
C LEU A 20 13.51 -9.45 -24.15
N ALA A 21 12.90 -8.78 -25.11
CA ALA A 21 12.23 -7.49 -24.91
C ALA A 21 10.87 -7.62 -24.19
N LEU A 22 10.21 -8.76 -24.28
CA LEU A 22 8.91 -9.05 -23.68
C LEU A 22 9.03 -9.61 -22.25
N ILE A 23 10.13 -10.29 -21.93
CA ILE A 23 10.36 -10.91 -20.61
C ILE A 23 10.19 -9.92 -19.45
N PRO A 24 10.77 -8.70 -19.45
CA PRO A 24 10.58 -7.76 -18.35
C PRO A 24 9.11 -7.37 -18.15
N GLN A 25 8.35 -7.26 -19.26
CA GLN A 25 6.93 -6.92 -19.24
C GLN A 25 6.10 -8.05 -18.62
N ILE A 26 6.36 -9.29 -19.04
CA ILE A 26 5.71 -10.49 -18.52
C ILE A 26 6.00 -10.65 -17.01
N ARG A 27 7.26 -10.47 -16.60
CA ARG A 27 7.66 -10.53 -15.18
C ARG A 27 6.94 -9.48 -14.34
N ALA A 28 6.92 -8.24 -14.81
CA ALA A 28 6.24 -7.14 -14.14
C ALA A 28 4.74 -7.42 -13.95
N ASN A 29 4.06 -7.90 -15.01
CA ASN A 29 2.65 -8.28 -14.94
C ASN A 29 2.42 -9.42 -13.93
N LEU A 30 3.26 -10.46 -13.95
CA LEU A 30 3.13 -11.58 -13.00
C LEU A 30 3.37 -11.18 -11.56
N LEU A 31 4.29 -10.25 -11.30
CA LEU A 31 4.49 -9.70 -9.96
C LEU A 31 3.24 -8.98 -9.46
N VAL A 32 2.61 -8.15 -10.31
CA VAL A 32 1.36 -7.45 -10.00
C VAL A 32 0.21 -8.44 -9.76
N HIS A 33 0.01 -9.43 -10.64
CA HIS A 33 -0.96 -10.52 -10.44
C HIS A 33 -0.72 -11.25 -9.12
N GLY A 34 0.54 -11.55 -8.82
CA GLY A 34 0.95 -12.20 -7.59
C GLY A 34 0.68 -11.40 -6.32
N MET A 35 0.47 -10.09 -6.39
CA MET A 35 0.06 -9.26 -5.25
C MET A 35 -1.42 -9.42 -4.90
N PHE A 36 -2.28 -9.66 -5.90
CA PHE A 36 -3.72 -9.80 -5.70
C PHE A 36 -4.13 -11.23 -5.30
N HIS A 37 -3.38 -12.25 -5.72
CA HIS A 37 -3.70 -13.65 -5.47
C HIS A 37 -3.06 -14.27 -4.22
N ARG A 38 -2.57 -13.45 -3.26
CA ARG A 38 -1.91 -13.97 -2.06
C ARG A 38 -2.90 -14.58 -1.09
N LYS A 39 -2.55 -15.74 -0.54
CA LYS A 39 -3.34 -16.47 0.48
C LYS A 39 -3.04 -16.01 1.91
N GLU A 40 -1.82 -15.55 2.18
CA GLU A 40 -1.41 -14.99 3.47
C GLU A 40 -1.28 -13.47 3.32
N THR A 41 -1.83 -12.73 4.28
CA THR A 41 -1.73 -11.27 4.26
C THR A 41 -0.36 -10.84 4.78
N VAL A 42 0.10 -9.64 4.40
CA VAL A 42 1.37 -9.09 4.93
C VAL A 42 1.29 -8.93 6.44
N GLU A 43 0.08 -8.69 6.93
CA GLU A 43 -0.31 -8.64 8.32
C GLU A 43 -0.10 -10.01 9.00
N ASP A 44 -0.50 -11.13 8.38
CA ASP A 44 -0.29 -12.47 8.95
C ASP A 44 1.19 -12.87 8.99
N ILE A 45 1.93 -12.59 7.91
CA ILE A 45 3.38 -12.84 7.82
C ILE A 45 4.12 -12.05 8.90
N ASN A 46 3.69 -10.82 9.15
CA ASN A 46 4.35 -9.91 10.09
C ASN A 46 3.76 -9.93 11.50
N ALA A 47 2.58 -10.51 11.75
CA ALA A 47 2.04 -10.70 13.09
C ALA A 47 3.02 -11.50 13.97
N LYS A 48 3.65 -12.53 13.39
CA LYS A 48 4.72 -13.31 14.04
C LYS A 48 5.94 -12.44 14.39
N PHE A 49 6.27 -11.47 13.54
CA PHE A 49 7.38 -10.54 13.77
C PHE A 49 7.03 -9.50 14.85
N ILE A 50 5.80 -9.01 14.86
CA ILE A 50 5.28 -8.03 15.83
C ILE A 50 5.24 -8.61 17.22
N GLU A 51 4.77 -9.86 17.39
CA GLU A 51 4.78 -10.57 18.67
C GLU A 51 6.18 -10.70 19.27
N GLN A 52 7.21 -10.88 18.43
CA GLN A 52 8.60 -11.02 18.85
C GLN A 52 9.30 -9.68 19.10
N THR A 53 8.95 -8.63 18.36
CA THR A 53 9.70 -7.37 18.32
C THR A 53 9.06 -6.27 19.16
N TRP A 54 7.73 -6.24 19.23
CA TRP A 54 6.98 -5.14 19.84
C TRP A 54 6.25 -5.57 21.10
N GLY A 55 6.77 -6.59 21.81
CA GLY A 55 6.25 -7.17 23.05
C GLY A 55 6.12 -6.20 24.23
N ILE A 56 5.42 -5.08 24.03
CA ILE A 56 5.16 -4.04 25.02
C ILE A 56 3.85 -4.39 25.72
N GLU A 57 3.97 -4.53 27.03
CA GLU A 57 2.86 -4.67 27.97
C GLU A 57 2.04 -3.38 28.01
N ILE A 58 0.74 -3.46 27.73
CA ILE A 58 -0.18 -2.35 28.01
C ILE A 58 -0.80 -2.62 29.39
N PRO A 59 -0.53 -1.78 30.40
CA PRO A 59 -1.21 -1.90 31.68
C PRO A 59 -2.69 -1.57 31.49
N ASP A 60 -3.55 -2.55 31.73
CA ASP A 60 -4.99 -2.33 31.82
C ASP A 60 -5.31 -1.76 33.21
N LYS A 61 -6.16 -0.73 33.28
CA LYS A 61 -6.39 0.02 34.52
C LYS A 61 -7.07 -0.80 35.61
N ASP A 62 -7.69 -1.93 35.26
CA ASP A 62 -8.64 -2.61 36.15
C ASP A 62 -8.39 -4.10 36.44
N LYS A 63 -7.35 -4.78 35.92
CA LYS A 63 -7.02 -6.16 36.37
C LYS A 63 -5.70 -6.71 35.84
N LEU A 64 -5.16 -7.66 36.62
CA LEU A 64 -3.99 -8.55 36.50
C LEU A 64 -3.70 -9.24 35.13
N SER A 65 -4.24 -8.78 34.01
CA SER A 65 -3.95 -9.31 32.68
C SER A 65 -3.18 -8.30 31.82
N VAL A 66 -1.90 -8.58 31.61
CA VAL A 66 -1.06 -7.93 30.60
C VAL A 66 -1.61 -8.27 29.21
N ARG A 67 -2.11 -7.28 28.47
CA ARG A 67 -2.39 -7.47 27.03
C ARG A 67 -1.10 -7.18 26.25
N LYS A 68 -0.58 -8.22 25.61
CA LYS A 68 0.42 -8.09 24.54
C LYS A 68 -0.21 -7.35 23.37
N TRP A 69 0.60 -6.68 22.57
CA TRP A 69 0.10 -5.87 21.47
C TRP A 69 -0.46 -6.73 20.33
N CYS A 70 -1.72 -6.49 19.90
CA CYS A 70 -2.44 -7.41 19.01
C CYS A 70 -2.85 -6.82 17.64
N TYR A 71 -2.70 -5.50 17.42
CA TYR A 71 -3.29 -4.84 16.25
C TYR A 71 -2.22 -4.22 15.35
N SER A 72 -2.17 -4.74 14.13
CA SER A 72 -1.28 -4.29 13.06
C SER A 72 -2.04 -3.95 11.80
N ASP A 73 -1.39 -3.16 10.95
CA ASP A 73 -1.92 -2.75 9.66
C ASP A 73 -0.74 -2.49 8.71
N VAL A 74 -1.00 -2.52 7.41
CA VAL A 74 -0.04 -2.04 6.40
C VAL A 74 -0.02 -0.52 6.40
N LEU A 75 1.18 0.06 6.29
CA LEU A 75 1.35 1.51 6.20
C LEU A 75 0.76 2.02 4.89
N TYR A 76 1.16 1.41 3.77
CA TYR A 76 0.68 1.73 2.43
C TYR A 76 0.02 0.50 1.80
N SER A 77 -1.25 0.65 1.40
CA SER A 77 -2.02 -0.39 0.71
C SER A 77 -1.56 -0.55 -0.74
N PHE A 78 -1.26 -1.78 -1.15
CA PHE A 78 -0.93 -2.07 -2.56
C PHE A 78 -2.08 -1.73 -3.49
N LYS A 79 -3.32 -2.10 -3.12
CA LYS A 79 -4.52 -1.82 -3.93
C LYS A 79 -4.67 -0.32 -4.18
N SER A 80 -4.41 0.50 -3.16
CA SER A 80 -4.49 1.96 -3.26
C SER A 80 -3.40 2.54 -4.17
N ILE A 81 -2.14 2.18 -3.95
CA ILE A 81 -1.01 2.65 -4.76
C ILE A 81 -1.16 2.23 -6.23
N TYR A 82 -1.66 1.01 -6.47
CA TYR A 82 -1.87 0.50 -7.82
C TYR A 82 -3.04 1.19 -8.52
N LEU A 83 -4.19 1.34 -7.85
CA LEU A 83 -5.35 2.05 -8.41
C LEU A 83 -5.01 3.51 -8.76
N LEU A 84 -4.24 4.18 -7.90
CA LEU A 84 -3.73 5.52 -8.17
C LEU A 84 -2.86 5.55 -9.44
N GLY A 85 -1.99 4.55 -9.61
CA GLY A 85 -1.18 4.39 -10.82
C GLY A 85 -2.03 4.19 -12.06
N MET A 86 -3.05 3.33 -11.99
CA MET A 86 -3.98 3.15 -13.09
C MET A 86 -4.64 4.48 -13.46
N LYS A 87 -5.07 5.28 -12.47
CA LYS A 87 -5.68 6.59 -12.73
C LYS A 87 -4.72 7.59 -13.38
N ALA A 88 -3.43 7.51 -13.05
CA ALA A 88 -2.39 8.42 -13.50
C ALA A 88 -1.88 8.11 -14.92
N TYR A 89 -1.78 6.83 -15.29
CA TYR A 89 -1.33 6.37 -16.62
C TYR A 89 -2.48 6.11 -17.59
N TYR A 90 -3.59 5.58 -17.09
CA TYR A 90 -4.72 5.07 -17.87
C TYR A 90 -6.01 5.78 -17.46
N SER A 91 -5.99 7.11 -17.56
CA SER A 91 -7.09 7.98 -17.12
C SER A 91 -8.42 7.69 -17.84
N GLU A 92 -8.38 7.07 -19.01
CA GLU A 92 -9.52 6.61 -19.79
C GLU A 92 -10.26 5.41 -19.17
N LEU A 93 -9.60 4.66 -18.28
CA LEU A 93 -10.23 3.54 -17.56
C LEU A 93 -11.04 4.02 -16.34
N LEU A 94 -10.71 5.20 -15.83
CA LEU A 94 -11.06 5.65 -14.48
C LEU A 94 -11.49 7.11 -14.45
N GLU A 95 -12.71 7.36 -13.98
CA GLU A 95 -13.20 8.70 -13.68
C GLU A 95 -13.12 9.00 -12.18
N VAL A 96 -12.95 10.28 -11.85
CA VAL A 96 -13.00 10.78 -10.47
C VAL A 96 -14.37 11.41 -10.23
N CYS A 97 -15.15 10.84 -9.33
CA CYS A 97 -16.43 11.36 -8.86
C CYS A 97 -16.29 11.84 -7.42
N GLY A 98 -16.01 13.14 -7.24
CA GLY A 98 -15.71 13.72 -5.93
C GLY A 98 -14.46 13.08 -5.32
N LEU A 99 -14.64 12.36 -4.21
CA LEU A 99 -13.56 11.63 -3.53
C LEU A 99 -13.38 10.19 -4.04
N THR A 100 -14.26 9.73 -4.93
CA THR A 100 -14.32 8.33 -5.38
C THR A 100 -13.75 8.14 -6.78
N MET A 101 -13.01 7.06 -7.02
CA MET A 101 -12.57 6.60 -8.34
C MET A 101 -13.49 5.49 -8.81
N ARG A 102 -14.03 5.65 -10.02
CA ARG A 102 -15.01 4.74 -10.60
C ARG A 102 -14.57 4.30 -12.00
N PRO A 103 -14.92 3.07 -12.41
CA PRO A 103 -14.74 2.66 -13.80
C PRO A 103 -15.52 3.59 -14.73
N VAL A 104 -14.89 4.00 -15.85
CA VAL A 104 -15.60 4.71 -16.92
C VAL A 104 -16.67 3.79 -17.50
N GLU A 105 -16.29 2.56 -17.85
CA GLU A 105 -17.21 1.50 -18.25
C GLU A 105 -17.86 0.85 -17.03
N ARG A 106 -19.00 1.39 -16.58
CA ARG A 106 -19.77 0.84 -15.46
C ARG A 106 -21.23 0.60 -15.84
N GLU A 107 -21.70 -0.60 -15.50
CA GLU A 107 -23.13 -0.96 -15.57
C GLU A 107 -23.95 -0.24 -14.49
N ASN A 108 -23.30 0.11 -13.37
CA ASN A 108 -23.92 0.76 -12.22
C ASN A 108 -23.06 1.94 -11.76
N ALA A 109 -23.70 3.09 -11.54
CA ALA A 109 -23.08 4.30 -11.02
C ALA A 109 -22.33 4.09 -9.69
N TRP A 110 -22.72 3.11 -8.87
CA TRP A 110 -22.13 2.82 -7.55
C TRP A 110 -20.88 1.94 -7.58
N LYS A 111 -20.51 1.39 -8.75
CA LYS A 111 -19.36 0.50 -8.85
C LYS A 111 -18.05 1.26 -8.60
N LEU A 112 -17.30 0.84 -7.60
CA LEU A 112 -16.00 1.42 -7.25
C LEU A 112 -14.87 0.71 -8.00
N ALA A 113 -13.89 1.50 -8.46
CA ALA A 113 -12.70 0.97 -9.11
C ALA A 113 -11.74 0.27 -8.14
N TYR A 114 -11.90 0.49 -6.84
CA TYR A 114 -11.14 -0.18 -5.78
C TYR A 114 -11.48 -1.67 -5.63
N SER A 115 -12.53 -2.16 -6.33
CA SER A 115 -12.87 -3.58 -6.31
C SER A 115 -11.78 -4.43 -6.97
N GLU A 116 -11.51 -5.58 -6.35
CA GLU A 116 -10.51 -6.53 -6.86
C GLU A 116 -10.86 -7.00 -8.28
N ASP A 117 -12.13 -7.29 -8.54
CA ASP A 117 -12.63 -7.67 -9.88
C ASP A 117 -12.25 -6.64 -10.95
N PHE A 118 -12.40 -5.35 -10.65
CA PHE A 118 -12.05 -4.30 -11.60
C PHE A 118 -10.54 -4.25 -11.84
N LEU A 119 -9.74 -4.26 -10.77
CA LEU A 119 -8.29 -4.21 -10.87
C LEU A 119 -7.77 -5.40 -11.67
N MET A 120 -8.16 -6.61 -11.29
CA MET A 120 -7.77 -7.86 -11.95
C MET A 120 -8.12 -7.91 -13.43
N LYS A 121 -9.30 -7.40 -13.81
CA LYS A 121 -9.74 -7.34 -15.23
C LYS A 121 -8.83 -6.46 -16.10
N HIS A 122 -8.09 -5.51 -15.52
CA HIS A 122 -7.35 -4.51 -16.28
C HIS A 122 -5.82 -4.57 -16.10
N ILE A 123 -5.28 -5.42 -15.22
CA ILE A 123 -3.82 -5.55 -14.99
C ILE A 123 -3.04 -5.71 -16.29
N ASP A 124 -3.51 -6.59 -17.18
CA ASP A 124 -2.78 -6.91 -18.42
C ASP A 124 -2.72 -5.74 -19.41
N LYS A 125 -3.65 -4.78 -19.29
CA LYS A 125 -3.65 -3.54 -20.09
C LYS A 125 -2.72 -2.48 -19.53
N CYS A 126 -2.29 -2.62 -18.27
CA CYS A 126 -1.51 -1.63 -17.55
C CYS A 126 0.01 -1.82 -17.68
N GLY A 127 0.50 -2.25 -18.85
CA GLY A 127 1.90 -2.65 -19.05
C GLY A 127 2.94 -1.57 -18.69
N GLU A 128 2.68 -0.30 -19.00
CA GLU A 128 3.59 0.81 -18.68
C GLU A 128 3.67 1.08 -17.19
N LEU A 129 2.52 1.05 -16.50
CA LEU A 129 2.45 1.14 -15.05
C LEU A 129 3.16 -0.06 -14.41
N ASN A 130 2.92 -1.27 -14.90
CA ASN A 130 3.52 -2.48 -14.35
C ASN A 130 5.05 -2.43 -14.48
N GLN A 131 5.58 -1.87 -15.57
CA GLN A 131 7.02 -1.69 -15.75
C GLN A 131 7.60 -0.45 -15.04
N CYS A 132 6.77 0.37 -14.41
CA CYS A 132 7.20 1.56 -13.70
C CYS A 132 8.19 1.17 -12.60
N LYS A 133 9.42 1.70 -12.69
CA LYS A 133 10.51 1.38 -11.79
C LYS A 133 10.13 1.64 -10.33
N GLU A 134 9.51 2.77 -10.05
CA GLU A 134 9.09 3.15 -8.70
C GLU A 134 8.03 2.19 -8.13
N LEU A 135 7.10 1.70 -8.97
CA LEU A 135 6.12 0.70 -8.56
C LEU A 135 6.78 -0.64 -8.27
N GLN A 136 7.71 -1.08 -9.12
CA GLN A 136 8.45 -2.33 -8.92
C GLN A 136 9.29 -2.30 -7.63
N GLU A 137 9.94 -1.16 -7.34
CA GLU A 137 10.63 -0.93 -6.07
C GLU A 137 9.66 -1.01 -4.88
N PHE A 138 8.48 -0.38 -4.98
CA PHE A 138 7.46 -0.49 -3.93
C PHE A 138 7.00 -1.94 -3.71
N ILE A 139 6.72 -2.69 -4.77
CA ILE A 139 6.34 -4.12 -4.69
C ILE A 139 7.42 -4.93 -3.97
N SER A 140 8.69 -4.68 -4.29
CA SER A 140 9.83 -5.37 -3.64
C SER A 140 9.95 -5.09 -2.15
N LEU A 141 9.44 -3.94 -1.69
CA LEU A 141 9.46 -3.52 -0.29
C LEU A 141 8.14 -3.79 0.43
N TYR A 142 7.07 -4.14 -0.27
CA TYR A 142 5.73 -4.19 0.29
C TYR A 142 5.59 -5.12 1.50
N GLU A 143 6.27 -6.27 1.46
CA GLU A 143 6.22 -7.29 2.52
C GLU A 143 7.25 -7.09 3.62
N THR A 144 8.07 -6.05 3.50
CA THR A 144 9.11 -5.78 4.49
C THR A 144 8.52 -5.18 5.76
N LYS A 145 9.20 -5.38 6.90
CA LYS A 145 8.80 -4.89 8.23
C LYS A 145 8.51 -3.40 8.26
N GLY A 146 9.18 -2.63 7.41
CA GLY A 146 9.02 -1.19 7.27
C GLY A 146 7.65 -0.77 6.76
N ASN A 147 6.93 -1.64 6.06
CA ASN A 147 5.56 -1.36 5.62
C ASN A 147 4.49 -1.82 6.63
N VAL A 148 4.88 -2.32 7.80
CA VAL A 148 3.94 -2.70 8.86
C VAL A 148 3.98 -1.68 9.99
N ILE A 149 2.80 -1.31 10.48
CA ILE A 149 2.64 -0.39 11.60
C ILE A 149 1.80 -1.00 12.73
N PRO A 150 2.09 -0.64 13.98
CA PRO A 150 1.09 -0.79 15.03
C PRO A 150 -0.05 0.18 14.77
N ILE A 151 -1.27 -0.23 15.11
CA ILE A 151 -2.44 0.65 15.06
C ILE A 151 -3.30 0.46 16.29
N TRP A 152 -3.99 1.51 16.74
CA TRP A 152 -4.90 1.40 17.88
C TRP A 152 -6.10 0.51 17.54
N PRO A 153 -6.79 -0.09 18.54
CA PRO A 153 -7.96 -0.91 18.30
C PRO A 153 -9.02 -0.19 17.45
N GLY A 154 -9.44 -0.83 16.37
CA GLY A 154 -10.42 -0.28 15.41
C GLY A 154 -9.84 0.76 14.43
N GLY A 155 -8.58 1.16 14.57
CA GLY A 155 -7.95 2.16 13.69
C GLY A 155 -7.80 1.66 12.24
N ASN A 156 -7.61 0.36 12.02
CA ASN A 156 -7.56 -0.25 10.69
C ASN A 156 -8.90 -0.12 9.94
N VAL A 157 -10.01 -0.45 10.63
CA VAL A 157 -11.37 -0.29 10.08
C VAL A 157 -11.68 1.17 9.81
N HIS A 158 -11.33 2.05 10.76
CA HIS A 158 -11.56 3.48 10.63
C HIS A 158 -10.79 4.08 9.45
N LYS A 159 -9.52 3.68 9.24
CA LYS A 159 -8.70 4.09 8.09
C LYS A 159 -9.37 3.70 6.76
N GLY A 160 -9.87 2.47 6.65
CA GLY A 160 -10.58 1.99 5.46
C GLY A 160 -11.89 2.73 5.17
N GLN A 161 -12.55 3.24 6.21
CA GLN A 161 -13.79 4.01 6.10
C GLN A 161 -13.58 5.52 5.93
N PHE A 162 -12.33 5.99 6.00
CA PHE A 162 -12.01 7.42 6.03
C PHE A 162 -12.00 8.10 4.64
N TRP A 163 -12.52 7.43 3.60
CA TRP A 163 -12.54 7.94 2.22
C TRP A 163 -11.18 8.48 1.73
N CYS A 164 -10.10 7.80 2.13
CA CYS A 164 -8.73 8.19 1.82
C CYS A 164 -7.94 7.09 1.10
N TYR A 165 -8.59 5.99 0.70
CA TYR A 165 -7.96 4.82 0.07
C TYR A 165 -6.79 4.28 0.90
N ASP A 166 -6.99 4.13 2.21
CA ASP A 166 -5.95 3.63 3.11
C ASP A 166 -4.63 4.44 3.07
N ASN A 167 -4.66 5.70 2.62
CA ASN A 167 -3.48 6.52 2.47
C ASN A 167 -3.07 7.12 3.84
N PRO A 168 -1.90 6.75 4.38
CA PRO A 168 -1.47 7.21 5.70
C PRO A 168 -1.08 8.70 5.71
N ASP A 169 -0.58 9.25 4.60
CA ASP A 169 -0.21 10.67 4.47
C ASP A 169 -1.46 11.58 4.54
N ILE A 170 -2.64 11.05 4.22
CA ILE A 170 -3.93 11.74 4.36
C ILE A 170 -4.51 11.44 5.75
N TYR A 171 -4.69 10.17 6.08
CA TYR A 171 -5.39 9.73 7.29
C TYR A 171 -4.75 10.27 8.58
N PHE A 172 -3.44 10.12 8.75
CA PHE A 172 -2.77 10.54 9.99
C PHE A 172 -2.51 12.05 10.07
N ASN A 173 -2.69 12.79 8.97
CA ASN A 173 -2.63 14.26 8.96
C ASN A 173 -4.00 14.93 9.01
N ASP A 174 -5.10 14.16 9.00
CA ASP A 174 -6.44 14.73 9.12
C ASP A 174 -6.59 15.46 10.47
N PRO A 175 -7.11 16.70 10.51
CA PRO A 175 -7.27 17.46 11.74
C PRO A 175 -8.03 16.72 12.86
N LYS A 176 -8.94 15.81 12.51
CA LYS A 176 -9.73 15.02 13.47
C LYS A 176 -8.91 13.95 14.16
N ILE A 177 -7.86 13.43 13.51
CA ILE A 177 -7.11 12.26 13.96
C ILE A 177 -5.65 12.59 14.30
N VAL A 178 -5.07 13.63 13.72
CA VAL A 178 -3.63 13.96 13.83
C VAL A 178 -3.15 14.08 15.27
N GLY A 179 -3.96 14.66 16.18
CA GLY A 179 -3.60 14.74 17.60
C GLY A 179 -3.50 13.36 18.27
N GLN A 180 -4.45 12.47 17.96
CA GLN A 180 -4.44 11.08 18.45
C GLN A 180 -3.31 10.29 17.80
N ALA A 181 -3.07 10.45 16.50
CA ALA A 181 -1.98 9.79 15.80
C ALA A 181 -0.62 10.21 16.39
N ILE A 182 -0.40 11.51 16.58
CA ILE A 182 0.80 12.03 17.23
C ILE A 182 0.95 11.43 18.63
N SER A 183 -0.07 11.53 19.49
CA SER A 183 -0.02 10.98 20.85
C SER A 183 0.29 9.47 20.84
N PHE A 184 -0.39 8.70 20.00
CA PHE A 184 -0.21 7.26 19.89
C PHE A 184 1.20 6.87 19.41
N PHE A 185 1.74 7.59 18.43
CA PHE A 185 3.05 7.31 17.88
C PHE A 185 4.22 7.98 18.62
N GLU A 186 3.98 8.99 19.46
CA GLU A 186 5.00 9.65 20.29
C GLU A 186 5.12 9.06 21.69
N THR A 187 4.01 8.57 22.27
CA THR A 187 4.03 7.89 23.58
C THR A 187 4.66 6.50 23.51
N LYS A 188 4.79 5.98 22.30
CA LYS A 188 5.49 4.73 21.99
C LYS A 188 6.79 5.12 21.31
N ASP A 189 7.87 4.42 21.62
CA ASP A 189 9.23 4.67 21.15
C ASP A 189 9.30 5.23 19.71
N LYS A 190 10.22 6.16 19.44
CA LYS A 190 10.31 6.93 18.17
C LYS A 190 10.46 6.04 16.91
N SER A 191 10.64 4.74 17.11
CA SER A 191 10.70 3.67 16.12
C SER A 191 9.36 3.30 15.48
N PHE A 192 8.21 3.44 16.16
CA PHE A 192 6.92 2.91 15.65
C PHE A 192 6.39 3.69 14.44
N MET A 193 6.67 4.98 14.41
CA MET A 193 6.37 5.88 13.29
C MET A 193 7.52 6.85 13.10
N ILE A 194 8.60 6.35 12.50
CA ILE A 194 9.63 7.17 11.85
C ILE A 194 9.01 8.11 10.80
N GLY A 195 7.78 7.78 10.37
CA GLY A 195 6.87 8.64 9.62
C GLY A 195 6.35 9.87 10.36
N LYS A 196 6.70 10.19 11.62
CA LYS A 196 6.20 11.43 12.25
C LYS A 196 6.78 12.73 11.64
N LYS A 197 7.76 12.62 10.75
CA LYS A 197 8.22 13.72 9.87
C LYS A 197 8.14 13.40 8.39
N SER A 198 7.90 12.15 8.01
CA SER A 198 7.76 11.75 6.60
C SER A 198 6.30 11.62 6.20
N VAL A 199 5.50 10.97 7.04
CA VAL A 199 4.05 10.80 6.91
C VAL A 199 3.32 11.92 7.64
N ILE A 200 3.26 11.88 8.98
CA ILE A 200 2.68 12.97 9.79
C ILE A 200 3.62 14.17 9.68
N GLY A 201 3.10 15.35 9.35
CA GLY A 201 3.91 16.57 9.27
C GLY A 201 4.98 16.58 8.17
N GLY A 202 5.04 15.56 7.31
CA GLY A 202 6.03 15.45 6.25
C GLY A 202 5.69 16.14 4.94
N ALA A 203 6.35 15.70 3.86
CA ALA A 203 6.26 16.33 2.54
C ALA A 203 4.82 16.35 2.01
N TYR A 204 4.05 15.31 2.32
CA TYR A 204 2.66 15.15 1.90
C TYR A 204 1.64 15.49 3.00
N LYS A 205 2.01 16.20 4.07
CA LYS A 205 1.08 16.56 5.17
C LYS A 205 -0.16 17.38 4.77
N LYS A 206 -0.10 18.06 3.62
CA LYS A 206 -1.21 18.86 3.05
C LYS A 206 -1.87 18.15 1.87
N LEU A 207 -1.57 16.87 1.67
CA LEU A 207 -2.22 16.06 0.65
C LEU A 207 -3.67 15.85 1.07
N THR A 208 -4.59 16.11 0.15
CA THR A 208 -6.02 15.83 0.33
C THR A 208 -6.42 14.70 -0.59
N THR A 209 -7.53 14.04 -0.30
CA THR A 209 -8.04 12.95 -1.16
C THR A 209 -8.25 13.44 -2.59
N GLU A 210 -8.76 14.66 -2.80
CA GLU A 210 -8.97 15.24 -4.13
C GLU A 210 -7.66 15.37 -4.93
N LYS A 211 -6.60 15.86 -4.28
CA LYS A 211 -5.28 15.96 -4.89
C LYS A 211 -4.65 14.59 -5.15
N TYR A 212 -4.93 13.64 -4.26
CA TYR A 212 -4.45 12.28 -4.37
C TYR A 212 -5.07 11.58 -5.59
N VAL A 213 -6.40 11.52 -5.68
CA VAL A 213 -7.09 10.88 -6.82
C VAL A 213 -6.91 11.64 -8.14
N GLY A 214 -6.54 12.92 -8.07
CA GLY A 214 -6.27 13.78 -9.23
C GLY A 214 -4.82 13.77 -9.73
N MET A 215 -3.94 12.92 -9.20
CA MET A 215 -2.54 12.89 -9.63
C MET A 215 -2.40 12.41 -11.09
N GLY A 216 -1.70 13.20 -11.91
CA GLY A 216 -1.17 12.73 -13.19
C GLY A 216 0.14 11.95 -13.01
N GLU A 217 0.65 11.34 -14.08
CA GLU A 217 1.81 10.43 -14.08
C GLU A 217 3.02 10.98 -13.30
N LYS A 218 3.45 12.21 -13.59
CA LYS A 218 4.62 12.83 -12.93
C LYS A 218 4.42 13.02 -11.42
N ALA A 219 3.19 13.34 -10.98
CA ALA A 219 2.88 13.51 -9.57
C ALA A 219 2.82 12.14 -8.86
N TYR A 220 2.25 11.14 -9.54
CA TYR A 220 2.20 9.77 -9.07
C TYR A 220 3.60 9.17 -8.83
N ARG A 221 4.50 9.26 -9.82
CA ARG A 221 5.88 8.76 -9.68
C ARG A 221 6.59 9.37 -8.47
N LYS A 222 6.51 10.69 -8.31
CA LYS A 222 7.06 11.39 -7.14
C LYS A 222 6.46 10.88 -5.82
N TYR A 223 5.17 10.61 -5.81
CA TYR A 223 4.50 10.07 -4.64
C TYR A 223 4.97 8.65 -4.31
N ILE A 224 5.10 7.75 -5.28
CA ILE A 224 5.64 6.41 -4.99
C ILE A 224 7.09 6.48 -4.51
N THR A 225 7.93 7.36 -5.09
CA THR A 225 9.29 7.55 -4.59
C THR A 225 9.30 7.93 -3.11
N HIS A 226 8.36 8.77 -2.68
CA HIS A 226 8.15 9.08 -1.26
C HIS A 226 7.75 7.85 -0.45
N VAL A 227 6.78 7.07 -0.92
CA VAL A 227 6.34 5.81 -0.27
C VAL A 227 7.52 4.84 -0.09
N VAL A 228 8.29 4.60 -1.15
CA VAL A 228 9.50 3.76 -1.15
C VAL A 228 10.53 4.28 -0.14
N HIS A 229 10.74 5.59 -0.09
CA HIS A 229 11.65 6.22 0.87
C HIS A 229 11.19 6.02 2.31
N VAL A 230 9.89 6.19 2.60
CA VAL A 230 9.31 5.98 3.93
C VAL A 230 9.50 4.54 4.39
N ILE A 231 9.13 3.56 3.56
CA ILE A 231 9.23 2.14 3.89
C ILE A 231 10.70 1.73 4.06
N SER A 232 11.58 2.15 3.15
CA SER A 232 13.02 1.86 3.23
C SER A 232 13.67 2.46 4.47
N GLY A 233 13.30 3.70 4.83
CA GLY A 233 13.78 4.35 6.05
C GLY A 233 13.33 3.60 7.30
N ARG A 234 12.08 3.14 7.33
CA ARG A 234 11.55 2.31 8.43
C ARG A 234 12.27 0.96 8.53
N ASN A 235 12.50 0.28 7.41
CA ASN A 235 13.24 -0.99 7.39
C ASN A 235 14.61 -0.88 8.06
N LYS A 236 15.37 0.16 7.75
CA LYS A 236 16.73 0.36 8.30
C LYS A 236 16.74 0.56 9.82
N LEU A 237 15.65 1.04 10.39
CA LEU A 237 15.53 1.31 11.81
C LEU A 237 14.92 0.15 12.59
N LEU A 238 14.29 -0.80 11.89
CA LEU A 238 13.73 -2.03 12.45
C LEU A 238 14.61 -3.27 12.17
N ALA A 239 15.76 -3.07 11.51
CA ALA A 239 16.78 -4.07 11.25
C ALA A 239 17.77 -4.14 12.42
#